data_AF-A0A2D5Z314-F1
#
_entry.id   AF-A0A2D5Z314-F1
#
_cell.length_a   1.000
_cell.length_b   1.000
_cell.length_c   1.000
_cell.angle_alpha   90.00
_cell.angle_beta   90.00
_cell.angle_gamma   90.00
#
_symmetry.space_group_name_H-M   'P 1'
#
loop_
_entity.id
_entity.type
_entity.pdbx_description
1 polymer ?
#
loop_
_entity_poly.entity_id
_entity_poly.type
_entity_poly.pdbx_seq_one_letter_code
_entity_poly.pdbx_strand_id
1 'polypeptide(L)'
;MTSATLITLAESPWHEWPVLRATVLVVYLVVLGLIGIYGLHRYWLVFLFLKNGRCRPAPADRFNSLPEVTVQLPLYNEARVAERVIDAACRLDYPADRLQIQVLDDSNDEQAALVRRRCEHWARQGVRIQHRRRDVRTGYKAGALRDAMPDAVGQFVAIFDADFVPPSGFLRETIHYFTDPGVGMVQARWEHLNRRSSLLTRIQALFLDGHFVVEHTARNRSRCWMNFNGTAGVWRRTTIEDAGGWRHDTLTEDLDLSYRAQLAGWKFVYLPEVVCPAELPPEINAFKSQQHRWTKGSIQTAIKLLPGLLRSRLPLRIKIEAFFHLTCPMVYVFLTTLALLFFPTLFIHLNPAELGEVGAVLLAVGCIAVGLVSVSTFYVTSQCRRDRSVLGTFLQIPMLMSLGVGMAVNNTRACIEALVGHESPFVRTPKYDCRGDADRPLRRAGGILASGSSRWWVTVAELAMGFYMLACTAIAMGMERAMVSVPFLTLFAIGYFYVGLTSLWVFWQGRRPARPEAVARFAES
;
A
#
# COMPACT_ATOMS: atom_id res chain seq x y z
N MET A 1 -26.75 30.71 -1.66
CA MET A 1 -28.02 30.01 -1.40
C MET A 1 -28.12 29.81 0.10
N THR A 2 -29.21 30.24 0.73
CA THR A 2 -29.46 30.02 2.17
C THR A 2 -29.88 28.57 2.40
N SER A 3 -29.70 28.03 3.60
CA SER A 3 -30.13 26.67 3.97
C SER A 3 -31.62 26.44 3.65
N ALA A 4 -32.44 27.47 3.83
CA ALA A 4 -33.86 27.47 3.49
C ALA A 4 -34.13 27.16 2.02
N THR A 5 -33.38 27.75 1.07
CA THR A 5 -33.56 27.51 -0.38
C THR A 5 -33.17 26.09 -0.79
N LEU A 6 -32.16 25.51 -0.14
CA LEU A 6 -31.76 24.12 -0.39
C LEU A 6 -32.78 23.13 0.17
N ILE A 7 -33.43 23.45 1.30
CA ILE A 7 -34.52 22.66 1.88
C ILE A 7 -35.77 22.72 0.97
N THR A 8 -36.13 23.88 0.42
CA THR A 8 -37.26 23.99 -0.54
C THR A 8 -37.00 23.20 -1.84
N LEU A 9 -35.75 23.16 -2.31
CA LEU A 9 -35.33 22.29 -3.42
C LEU A 9 -35.35 20.80 -3.06
N ALA A 10 -35.12 20.45 -1.78
CA ALA A 10 -35.24 19.08 -1.28
C ALA A 10 -36.69 18.60 -1.18
N GLU A 11 -37.64 19.54 -1.04
CA GLU A 11 -39.09 19.30 -1.06
C GLU A 11 -39.69 19.32 -2.48
N SER A 12 -38.88 19.58 -3.52
CA SER A 12 -39.29 19.49 -4.93
C SER A 12 -39.83 18.09 -5.27
N PRO A 13 -40.88 17.95 -6.10
CA PRO A 13 -41.54 16.68 -6.34
C PRO A 13 -40.69 15.78 -7.25
N TRP A 14 -39.71 15.07 -6.67
CA TRP A 14 -39.01 13.97 -7.34
C TRP A 14 -39.96 12.83 -7.78
N HIS A 15 -41.21 12.85 -7.29
CA HIS A 15 -42.32 12.06 -7.84
C HIS A 15 -42.53 12.26 -9.34
N GLU A 16 -42.13 13.40 -9.90
CA GLU A 16 -42.22 13.67 -11.34
C GLU A 16 -41.15 12.95 -12.18
N TRP A 17 -40.11 12.38 -11.54
CA TRP A 17 -38.97 11.72 -12.22
C TRP A 17 -38.73 10.30 -11.69
N PRO A 18 -39.70 9.38 -11.81
CA PRO A 18 -39.62 8.05 -11.20
C PRO A 18 -38.45 7.21 -11.73
N VAL A 19 -38.10 7.38 -13.01
CA VAL A 19 -36.97 6.68 -13.64
C VAL A 19 -35.64 7.12 -13.02
N LEU A 20 -35.41 8.43 -12.92
CA LEU A 20 -34.17 8.98 -12.34
C LEU A 20 -34.02 8.56 -10.87
N ARG A 21 -35.12 8.64 -10.10
CA ARG A 21 -35.20 8.16 -8.72
C ARG A 21 -34.79 6.70 -8.60
N ALA A 22 -35.40 5.82 -9.41
CA ALA A 22 -35.08 4.40 -9.43
C ALA A 22 -33.62 4.14 -9.83
N THR A 23 -33.11 4.84 -10.84
CA THR A 23 -31.73 4.69 -11.30
C THR A 23 -30.73 5.04 -10.19
N VAL A 24 -30.85 6.21 -9.55
CA VAL A 24 -29.92 6.61 -8.48
C VAL A 24 -29.99 5.63 -7.32
N LEU A 25 -31.19 5.18 -6.94
CA LEU A 25 -31.37 4.20 -5.88
C LEU A 25 -30.67 2.88 -6.19
N VAL A 26 -30.88 2.33 -7.38
CA VAL A 26 -30.25 1.07 -7.81
C VAL A 26 -28.73 1.23 -7.79
N VAL A 27 -28.19 2.32 -8.36
CA VAL A 27 -26.75 2.56 -8.36
C VAL A 27 -26.21 2.69 -6.93
N TYR A 28 -26.90 3.42 -6.06
CA TYR A 28 -26.52 3.56 -4.65
C TYR A 28 -26.48 2.21 -3.92
N LEU A 29 -27.54 1.39 -4.04
CA LEU A 29 -27.62 0.08 -3.40
C LEU A 29 -26.59 -0.90 -3.96
N VAL A 30 -26.33 -0.87 -5.27
CA VAL A 30 -25.27 -1.69 -5.89
C VAL A 30 -23.90 -1.29 -5.36
N VAL A 31 -23.58 0.01 -5.33
CA VAL A 31 -22.30 0.51 -4.80
C VAL A 31 -22.13 0.14 -3.32
N LEU A 32 -23.18 0.33 -2.52
CA LEU A 32 -23.19 -0.04 -1.11
C LEU A 32 -23.01 -1.55 -0.91
N GLY A 33 -23.70 -2.37 -1.71
CA GLY A 33 -23.56 -3.82 -1.73
C GLY A 33 -22.15 -4.26 -2.10
N LEU A 34 -21.53 -3.64 -3.11
CA LEU A 34 -20.15 -3.91 -3.50
C LEU A 34 -19.17 -3.57 -2.38
N ILE A 35 -19.30 -2.41 -1.73
CA ILE A 35 -18.50 -2.05 -0.55
C ILE A 35 -18.72 -3.07 0.58
N GLY A 36 -19.98 -3.47 0.80
CA GLY A 36 -20.36 -4.47 1.79
C GLY A 36 -19.71 -5.83 1.53
N ILE A 37 -19.61 -6.26 0.28
CA ILE A 37 -18.94 -7.51 -0.12
C ILE A 37 -17.44 -7.49 0.26
N TYR A 38 -16.73 -6.39 0.02
CA TYR A 38 -15.34 -6.24 0.51
C TYR A 38 -15.26 -6.13 2.03
N GLY A 39 -16.26 -5.52 2.68
CA GLY A 39 -16.40 -5.50 4.13
C GLY A 39 -16.58 -6.91 4.73
N LEU A 40 -17.36 -7.77 4.08
CA LEU A 40 -17.52 -9.18 4.44
C LEU A 40 -16.24 -9.99 4.20
N HIS A 41 -15.54 -9.71 3.10
CA HIS A 41 -14.24 -10.34 2.83
C HIS A 41 -13.19 -10.02 3.92
N ARG A 42 -13.20 -8.81 4.50
CA ARG A 42 -12.37 -8.50 5.67
C ARG A 42 -12.69 -9.36 6.90
N TYR A 43 -13.97 -9.59 7.20
CA TYR A 43 -14.33 -10.53 8.28
C TYR A 43 -13.84 -11.94 8.00
N TRP A 44 -13.94 -12.36 6.74
CA TRP A 44 -13.41 -13.65 6.31
C TRP A 44 -11.88 -13.75 6.51
N LEU A 45 -11.12 -12.71 6.17
CA LEU A 45 -9.68 -12.64 6.44
C LEU A 45 -9.37 -12.70 7.95
N VAL A 46 -10.14 -11.98 8.78
CA VAL A 46 -10.01 -12.05 10.24
C VAL A 46 -10.31 -13.46 10.75
N PHE A 47 -11.37 -14.10 10.25
CA PHE A 47 -11.71 -15.47 10.60
C PHE A 47 -10.55 -16.44 10.25
N LEU A 48 -10.02 -16.35 9.03
CA LEU A 48 -8.88 -17.16 8.60
C LEU A 48 -7.63 -16.90 9.44
N PHE A 49 -7.39 -15.64 9.83
CA PHE A 49 -6.30 -15.26 10.72
C PHE A 49 -6.47 -15.83 12.13
N LEU A 50 -7.65 -15.71 12.73
CA LEU A 50 -7.92 -16.23 14.08
C LEU A 50 -7.87 -17.76 14.10
N LYS A 51 -8.38 -18.41 13.04
CA LYS A 51 -8.39 -19.88 12.90
C LYS A 51 -6.98 -20.45 12.70
N ASN A 52 -6.16 -19.83 11.84
CA ASN A 52 -4.90 -20.44 11.38
C ASN A 52 -3.64 -19.67 11.82
N GLY A 53 -3.76 -18.46 12.36
CA GLY A 53 -2.63 -17.56 12.62
C GLY A 53 -1.70 -17.97 13.77
N ARG A 54 -2.09 -18.98 14.55
CA ARG A 54 -1.22 -19.62 15.56
C ARG A 54 -0.29 -20.68 14.95
N CYS A 55 -0.61 -21.21 13.76
CA CYS A 55 0.24 -22.15 13.06
C CYS A 55 1.49 -21.41 12.57
N ARG A 56 2.65 -21.73 13.12
CA ARG A 56 3.93 -21.20 12.65
C ARG A 56 4.51 -22.14 11.61
N PRO A 57 4.97 -21.63 10.45
CA PRO A 57 5.69 -22.43 9.50
C PRO A 57 7.02 -22.78 10.17
N ALA A 58 7.46 -24.00 9.96
CA ALA A 58 8.79 -24.44 10.32
C ALA A 58 9.52 -24.83 9.03
N PRO A 59 10.83 -24.62 8.95
CA PRO A 59 11.61 -25.19 7.87
C PRO A 59 11.50 -26.73 7.91
N ALA A 60 11.51 -27.38 6.75
CA ALA A 60 11.44 -28.84 6.67
C ALA A 60 12.69 -29.49 7.28
N ASP A 61 13.84 -28.85 7.08
CA ASP A 61 15.13 -29.23 7.63
C ASP A 61 16.04 -27.99 7.77
N ARG A 62 17.27 -28.15 8.27
CA ARG A 62 18.32 -27.16 8.24
C ARG A 62 19.41 -27.55 7.26
N PHE A 63 19.94 -26.57 6.55
CA PHE A 63 21.10 -26.77 5.70
C PHE A 63 22.33 -27.08 6.56
N ASN A 64 22.95 -28.24 6.33
CA ASN A 64 24.26 -28.58 6.90
C ASN A 64 25.35 -27.63 6.37
N SER A 65 25.23 -27.22 5.11
CA SER A 65 26.10 -26.26 4.45
C SER A 65 25.23 -25.16 3.84
N LEU A 66 25.38 -23.92 4.31
CA LEU A 66 24.53 -22.81 3.91
C LEU A 66 24.65 -22.50 2.41
N PRO A 67 23.58 -22.38 1.63
CA PRO A 67 23.67 -22.16 0.18
C PRO A 67 24.25 -20.77 -0.16
N GLU A 68 24.66 -20.57 -1.41
CA GLU A 68 25.03 -19.22 -1.86
C GLU A 68 23.81 -18.30 -1.98
N VAL A 69 23.94 -17.05 -1.53
CA VAL A 69 22.90 -16.02 -1.59
C VAL A 69 23.45 -14.77 -2.26
N THR A 70 22.68 -14.23 -3.22
CA THR A 70 22.90 -12.89 -3.79
C THR A 70 21.91 -11.92 -3.17
N VAL A 71 22.39 -10.82 -2.61
CA VAL A 71 21.56 -9.71 -2.12
C VAL A 71 21.53 -8.63 -3.20
N GLN A 72 20.35 -8.24 -3.67
CA GLN A 72 20.14 -7.17 -4.64
C GLN A 72 19.56 -5.92 -3.99
N LEU A 73 20.24 -4.80 -4.18
CA LEU A 73 19.87 -3.48 -3.68
C LEU A 73 19.57 -2.55 -4.87
N PRO A 74 18.33 -2.50 -5.38
CA PRO A 74 17.94 -1.53 -6.40
C PRO A 74 17.91 -0.11 -5.84
N LEU A 75 18.67 0.81 -6.45
CA LEU A 75 18.80 2.20 -6.05
C LEU A 75 18.47 3.15 -7.22
N TYR A 76 17.74 4.23 -6.92
CA TYR A 76 17.52 5.32 -7.88
C TYR A 76 17.39 6.68 -7.18
N ASN A 77 18.45 7.49 -7.28
CA ASN A 77 18.54 8.84 -6.72
C ASN A 77 18.24 8.90 -5.21
N GLU A 78 18.75 7.93 -4.44
CA GLU A 78 18.48 7.68 -3.02
C GLU A 78 19.67 8.00 -2.09
N ALA A 79 20.44 9.05 -2.39
CA ALA A 79 21.64 9.43 -1.63
C ALA A 79 21.49 9.42 -0.10
N ARG A 80 20.32 9.83 0.42
CA ARG A 80 20.06 9.89 1.87
C ARG A 80 20.03 8.53 2.57
N VAL A 81 19.70 7.46 1.86
CA VAL A 81 19.50 6.13 2.44
C VAL A 81 20.40 5.06 1.82
N ALA A 82 21.05 5.36 0.69
CA ALA A 82 21.90 4.43 -0.05
C ALA A 82 23.02 3.83 0.82
N GLU A 83 23.80 4.65 1.53
CA GLU A 83 24.87 4.15 2.39
C GLU A 83 24.34 3.24 3.50
N ARG A 84 23.18 3.59 4.07
CA ARG A 84 22.55 2.85 5.18
C ARG A 84 22.14 1.45 4.75
N VAL A 85 21.50 1.29 3.59
CA VAL A 85 21.10 -0.04 3.10
C VAL A 85 22.31 -0.87 2.66
N ILE A 86 23.31 -0.25 2.03
CA ILE A 86 24.56 -0.92 1.63
C ILE A 86 25.25 -1.46 2.89
N ASP A 87 25.37 -0.64 3.93
CA ASP A 87 25.96 -1.04 5.21
C ASP A 87 25.20 -2.17 5.89
N ALA A 88 23.87 -2.10 5.91
CA ALA A 88 23.05 -3.14 6.51
C ALA A 88 23.20 -4.46 5.76
N ALA A 89 23.24 -4.44 4.43
CA ALA A 89 23.42 -5.63 3.60
C ALA A 89 24.83 -6.25 3.77
N CYS A 90 25.88 -5.43 3.81
CA CYS A 90 27.25 -5.91 4.03
C CYS A 90 27.50 -6.46 5.44
N ARG A 91 26.64 -6.12 6.41
CA ARG A 91 26.70 -6.63 7.80
C ARG A 91 25.75 -7.80 8.08
N LEU A 92 25.15 -8.39 7.05
CA LEU A 92 24.37 -9.61 7.20
C LEU A 92 25.28 -10.73 7.73
N ASP A 93 24.80 -11.42 8.75
CA ASP A 93 25.50 -12.56 9.37
C ASP A 93 25.34 -13.79 8.47
N TYR A 94 26.24 -13.91 7.49
CA TYR A 94 26.31 -15.01 6.53
C TYR A 94 27.78 -15.27 6.15
N PRO A 95 28.15 -16.51 5.79
CA PRO A 95 29.52 -16.80 5.35
C PRO A 95 29.94 -15.92 4.16
N ALA A 96 31.07 -15.25 4.29
CA ALA A 96 31.55 -14.25 3.32
C ALA A 96 31.85 -14.87 1.94
N ASP A 97 32.26 -16.13 1.89
CA ASP A 97 32.46 -16.92 0.66
C ASP A 97 31.15 -17.26 -0.05
N ARG A 98 30.00 -17.14 0.63
CA ARG A 98 28.67 -17.53 0.13
C ARG A 98 27.69 -16.38 0.01
N LEU A 99 28.14 -15.15 0.27
CA LEU A 99 27.32 -13.95 0.19
C LEU A 99 27.85 -13.03 -0.92
N GLN A 100 27.02 -12.74 -1.90
CA GLN A 100 27.29 -11.71 -2.92
C GLN A 100 26.34 -10.53 -2.69
N ILE A 101 26.86 -9.30 -2.70
CA ILE A 101 26.05 -8.08 -2.69
C ILE A 101 26.09 -7.44 -4.08
N GLN A 102 24.94 -7.18 -4.66
CA GLN A 102 24.76 -6.45 -5.91
C GLN A 102 24.01 -5.15 -5.64
N VAL A 103 24.66 -4.02 -5.88
CA VAL A 103 24.05 -2.68 -5.81
C VAL A 103 23.68 -2.25 -7.22
N LEU A 104 22.38 -2.18 -7.50
CA LEU A 104 21.83 -1.93 -8.83
C LEU A 104 21.43 -0.46 -8.94
N ASP A 105 22.32 0.36 -9.48
CA ASP A 105 22.25 1.81 -9.38
C ASP A 105 21.90 2.47 -10.71
N ASP A 106 20.66 2.95 -10.81
CA ASP A 106 20.16 3.72 -11.95
C ASP A 106 20.27 5.24 -11.72
N SER A 107 21.02 5.69 -10.72
CA SER A 107 21.10 7.11 -10.33
C SER A 107 21.90 7.96 -11.31
N ASN A 108 21.74 9.28 -11.19
CA ASN A 108 22.61 10.25 -11.87
C ASN A 108 24.07 10.15 -11.38
N ASP A 109 25.00 10.78 -12.09
CA ASP A 109 26.44 10.57 -11.85
C ASP A 109 26.90 11.05 -10.46
N GLU A 110 26.33 12.13 -9.94
CA GLU A 110 26.65 12.65 -8.61
C GLU A 110 26.30 11.63 -7.51
N GLN A 111 25.08 11.09 -7.54
CA GLN A 111 24.65 10.10 -6.56
C GLN A 111 25.30 8.73 -6.79
N ALA A 112 25.58 8.38 -8.05
CA ALA A 112 26.32 7.16 -8.37
C ALA A 112 27.76 7.20 -7.82
N ALA A 113 28.38 8.38 -7.73
CA ALA A 113 29.69 8.52 -7.09
C ALA A 113 29.65 8.21 -5.58
N LEU A 114 28.58 8.61 -4.88
CA LEU A 114 28.36 8.26 -3.47
C LEU A 114 28.25 6.74 -3.30
N VAL A 115 27.39 6.11 -4.10
CA VAL A 115 27.18 4.65 -4.08
C VAL A 115 28.49 3.90 -4.36
N ARG A 116 29.24 4.35 -5.38
CA ARG A 116 30.53 3.77 -5.77
C ARG A 116 31.54 3.81 -4.62
N ARG A 117 31.73 4.97 -4.00
CA ARG A 117 32.65 5.12 -2.85
C ARG A 117 32.30 4.17 -1.72
N ARG A 118 31.00 4.00 -1.43
CA ARG A 118 30.55 3.09 -0.38
C ARG A 118 30.77 1.63 -0.74
N CYS A 119 30.55 1.24 -2.00
CA CYS A 119 30.85 -0.11 -2.46
C CYS A 119 32.35 -0.43 -2.39
N GLU A 120 33.21 0.50 -2.83
CA GLU A 120 34.66 0.35 -2.74
C GLU A 120 35.17 0.22 -1.30
N HIS A 121 34.56 0.96 -0.36
CA HIS A 121 34.88 0.85 1.06
C HIS A 121 34.69 -0.59 1.58
N TRP A 122 33.55 -1.21 1.27
CA TRP A 122 33.26 -2.60 1.68
C TRP A 122 34.07 -3.63 0.90
N ALA A 123 34.33 -3.38 -0.39
CA ALA A 123 35.20 -4.24 -1.19
C ALA A 123 36.62 -4.34 -0.62
N ARG A 124 37.20 -3.22 -0.15
CA ARG A 124 38.50 -3.19 0.54
C ARG A 124 38.52 -3.97 1.86
N GLN A 125 37.36 -4.21 2.46
CA GLN A 125 37.20 -5.03 3.66
C GLN A 125 36.94 -6.52 3.35
N GLY A 126 37.05 -6.92 2.08
CA GLY A 126 36.87 -8.30 1.64
C GLY A 126 35.42 -8.72 1.41
N VAL A 127 34.46 -7.79 1.43
CA VAL A 127 33.07 -8.11 1.07
C VAL A 127 32.96 -8.28 -0.44
N ARG A 128 32.32 -9.36 -0.89
CA ARG A 128 32.00 -9.61 -2.30
C ARG A 128 30.84 -8.71 -2.76
N ILE A 129 31.12 -7.42 -2.95
CA ILE A 129 30.15 -6.40 -3.39
C ILE A 129 30.42 -5.94 -4.83
N GLN A 130 29.36 -5.74 -5.59
CA GLN A 130 29.39 -5.26 -6.98
C GLN A 130 28.50 -4.03 -7.14
N HIS A 131 29.06 -2.93 -7.64
CA HIS A 131 28.30 -1.76 -8.07
C HIS A 131 27.97 -1.90 -9.55
N ARG A 132 26.70 -1.93 -9.91
CA ARG A 132 26.22 -2.06 -11.29
C ARG A 132 25.43 -0.85 -11.69
N ARG A 133 25.70 -0.37 -12.90
CA ARG A 133 24.96 0.72 -13.54
C ARG A 133 24.43 0.27 -14.89
N ARG A 134 23.34 0.91 -15.32
CA ARG A 134 22.76 0.74 -16.66
C ARG A 134 22.72 2.10 -17.35
N ASP A 135 22.97 2.12 -18.65
CA ASP A 135 22.90 3.35 -19.43
C ASP A 135 21.45 3.81 -19.63
N VAL A 136 20.53 2.85 -19.79
CA VAL A 136 19.11 3.10 -20.03
C VAL A 136 18.24 2.46 -18.95
N ARG A 137 17.42 3.28 -18.30
CA ARG A 137 16.53 2.89 -17.19
C ARG A 137 15.23 2.21 -17.65
N THR A 138 15.30 1.34 -18.65
CA THR A 138 14.14 0.60 -19.16
C THR A 138 13.62 -0.36 -18.10
N GLY A 139 12.30 -0.33 -17.86
CA GLY A 139 11.63 -1.19 -16.88
C GLY A 139 11.91 -0.86 -15.42
N TYR A 140 12.57 0.28 -15.13
CA TYR A 140 12.83 0.76 -13.78
C TYR A 140 13.45 -0.34 -12.88
N LYS A 141 12.94 -0.53 -11.66
CA LYS A 141 13.39 -1.55 -10.69
C LYS A 141 13.35 -2.97 -11.27
N ALA A 142 12.23 -3.37 -11.89
CA ALA A 142 12.10 -4.70 -12.51
C ALA A 142 13.16 -4.94 -13.60
N GLY A 143 13.45 -3.91 -14.39
CA GLY A 143 14.51 -3.93 -15.39
C GLY A 143 15.90 -4.09 -14.77
N ALA A 144 16.18 -3.38 -13.67
CA ALA A 144 17.47 -3.46 -12.97
C ALA A 144 17.67 -4.86 -12.36
N LEU A 145 16.66 -5.40 -11.69
CA LEU A 145 16.68 -6.76 -11.15
C LEU A 145 16.91 -7.80 -12.25
N ARG A 146 16.20 -7.68 -13.39
CA ARG A 146 16.36 -8.56 -14.55
C ARG A 146 17.78 -8.51 -15.13
N ASP A 147 18.30 -7.31 -15.35
CA ASP A 147 19.64 -7.08 -15.92
C ASP A 147 20.74 -7.69 -15.04
N ALA A 148 20.53 -7.71 -13.73
CA ALA A 148 21.50 -8.22 -12.76
C ALA A 148 21.49 -9.76 -12.58
N MET A 149 20.41 -10.44 -12.95
CA MET A 149 20.24 -11.89 -12.74
C MET A 149 21.35 -12.76 -13.34
N PRO A 150 21.87 -12.50 -14.56
CA PRO A 150 22.93 -13.33 -15.15
C PRO A 150 24.19 -13.43 -14.27
N ASP A 151 24.55 -12.35 -13.57
CA ASP A 151 25.76 -12.31 -12.71
C ASP A 151 25.46 -12.56 -11.23
N ALA A 152 24.20 -12.81 -10.87
CA ALA A 152 23.88 -13.33 -9.55
C ALA A 152 24.48 -14.74 -9.42
N VAL A 153 25.22 -15.02 -8.36
CA VAL A 153 25.82 -16.36 -8.14
C VAL A 153 24.99 -17.22 -7.19
N GLY A 154 24.18 -16.58 -6.35
CA GLY A 154 23.35 -17.26 -5.37
C GLY A 154 22.29 -18.15 -6.00
N GLN A 155 22.07 -19.30 -5.38
CA GLN A 155 20.88 -20.13 -5.61
C GLN A 155 19.62 -19.41 -5.12
N PHE A 156 19.81 -18.48 -4.17
CA PHE A 156 18.77 -17.63 -3.60
C PHE A 156 19.11 -16.15 -3.78
N VAL A 157 18.09 -15.35 -4.01
CA VAL A 157 18.20 -13.90 -4.21
C VAL A 157 17.38 -13.17 -3.14
N ALA A 158 18.04 -12.40 -2.28
CA ALA A 158 17.39 -11.53 -1.31
C ALA A 158 17.30 -10.11 -1.87
N ILE A 159 16.17 -9.43 -1.69
CA ILE A 159 15.93 -8.10 -2.28
C ILE A 159 15.57 -7.11 -1.18
N PHE A 160 16.26 -5.98 -1.14
CA PHE A 160 15.98 -4.88 -0.22
C PHE A 160 15.93 -3.54 -0.95
N ASP A 161 14.82 -2.81 -0.79
CA ASP A 161 14.69 -1.43 -1.25
C ASP A 161 15.58 -0.48 -0.44
N ALA A 162 15.92 0.66 -1.03
CA ALA A 162 16.93 1.58 -0.50
C ALA A 162 16.65 2.12 0.92
N ASP A 163 15.39 2.16 1.34
CA ASP A 163 14.98 2.65 2.66
C ASP A 163 14.92 1.57 3.73
N PHE A 164 15.14 0.30 3.38
CA PHE A 164 15.10 -0.83 4.31
C PHE A 164 16.42 -1.00 5.05
N VAL A 165 16.32 -1.51 6.27
CA VAL A 165 17.46 -1.83 7.13
C VAL A 165 17.33 -3.28 7.57
N PRO A 166 17.77 -4.27 6.77
CA PRO A 166 17.68 -5.67 7.16
C PRO A 166 18.44 -5.94 8.47
N PRO A 167 17.86 -6.71 9.40
CA PRO A 167 18.60 -7.15 10.58
C PRO A 167 19.72 -8.11 10.18
N SER A 168 20.84 -8.13 10.91
CA SER A 168 22.00 -8.96 10.58
C SER A 168 21.63 -10.45 10.45
N GLY A 169 20.73 -10.96 11.30
CA GLY A 169 20.27 -12.35 11.28
C GLY A 169 19.28 -12.71 10.15
N PHE A 170 18.86 -11.76 9.30
CA PHE A 170 17.78 -11.94 8.34
C PHE A 170 17.93 -13.21 7.48
N LEU A 171 19.11 -13.44 6.92
CA LEU A 171 19.36 -14.60 6.06
C LEU A 171 19.34 -15.91 6.84
N ARG A 172 19.87 -15.94 8.08
CA ARG A 172 19.83 -17.15 8.93
C ARG A 172 18.41 -17.54 9.30
N GLU A 173 17.53 -16.56 9.52
CA GLU A 173 16.14 -16.80 9.87
C GLU A 173 15.28 -17.23 8.68
N THR A 174 15.69 -16.92 7.44
CA THR A 174 14.89 -17.15 6.23
C THR A 174 15.37 -18.33 5.39
N ILE A 175 16.69 -18.58 5.33
CA ILE A 175 17.27 -19.49 4.34
C ILE A 175 16.82 -20.94 4.51
N HIS A 176 16.63 -21.39 5.75
CA HIS A 176 16.31 -22.80 6.03
C HIS A 176 14.93 -23.24 5.51
N TYR A 177 14.01 -22.31 5.21
CA TYR A 177 12.71 -22.66 4.62
C TYR A 177 12.81 -23.20 3.20
N PHE A 178 13.93 -22.95 2.51
CA PHE A 178 14.20 -23.46 1.17
C PHE A 178 14.72 -24.91 1.15
N THR A 179 14.82 -25.57 2.31
CA THR A 179 15.02 -27.02 2.36
C THR A 179 13.81 -27.78 1.81
N ASP A 180 12.60 -27.21 1.84
CA ASP A 180 11.48 -27.68 1.01
C ASP A 180 11.74 -27.24 -0.45
N PRO A 181 11.93 -28.19 -1.39
CA PRO A 181 12.21 -27.87 -2.78
C PRO A 181 11.03 -27.17 -3.47
N GLY A 182 9.80 -27.25 -2.94
CA GLY A 182 8.64 -26.54 -3.45
C GLY A 182 8.50 -25.10 -2.96
N VAL A 183 9.31 -24.66 -1.99
CA VAL A 183 9.32 -23.26 -1.54
C VAL A 183 10.13 -22.40 -2.51
N GLY A 184 9.47 -21.40 -3.07
CA GLY A 184 10.05 -20.47 -4.04
C GLY A 184 10.28 -19.06 -3.51
N MET A 185 9.56 -18.64 -2.47
CA MET A 185 9.70 -17.30 -1.88
C MET A 185 9.43 -17.31 -0.38
N VAL A 186 10.27 -16.61 0.38
CA VAL A 186 10.10 -16.35 1.82
C VAL A 186 10.01 -14.85 2.05
N GLN A 187 8.89 -14.36 2.56
CA GLN A 187 8.64 -12.95 2.85
C GLN A 187 8.71 -12.70 4.36
N ALA A 188 9.49 -11.70 4.75
CA ALA A 188 9.52 -11.16 6.12
C ALA A 188 8.55 -9.99 6.28
N ARG A 189 8.22 -9.65 7.52
CA ARG A 189 7.31 -8.54 7.83
C ARG A 189 8.02 -7.19 7.78
N TRP A 190 7.34 -6.18 7.26
CA TRP A 190 7.82 -4.81 7.34
C TRP A 190 7.54 -4.19 8.71
N GLU A 191 8.47 -3.39 9.19
CA GLU A 191 8.28 -2.49 10.33
C GLU A 191 8.64 -1.06 9.94
N HIS A 192 8.23 -0.08 10.74
CA HIS A 192 8.26 1.31 10.33
C HIS A 192 9.14 2.14 11.25
N LEU A 193 10.29 2.61 10.73
CA LEU A 193 11.26 3.43 11.47
C LEU A 193 10.64 4.71 12.03
N ASN A 194 9.74 5.33 11.27
CA ASN A 194 9.14 6.64 11.56
C ASN A 194 7.64 6.57 11.87
N ARG A 195 7.18 5.43 12.43
CA ARG A 195 5.77 5.19 12.82
C ARG A 195 5.17 6.34 13.63
N ARG A 196 5.96 6.94 14.53
CA ARG A 196 5.47 7.95 15.49
C ARG A 196 5.75 9.39 15.08
N SER A 197 6.42 9.62 13.94
CA SER A 197 6.89 10.96 13.54
C SER A 197 5.78 11.94 13.15
N SER A 198 4.59 11.46 12.77
CA SER A 198 3.43 12.31 12.47
C SER A 198 2.12 11.53 12.63
N LEU A 199 0.98 12.24 12.59
CA LEU A 199 -0.32 11.58 12.47
C LEU A 199 -0.40 10.74 11.19
N LEU A 200 0.08 11.28 10.06
CA LEU A 200 0.07 10.60 8.77
C LEU A 200 0.84 9.27 8.83
N THR A 201 2.08 9.28 9.32
CA THR A 201 2.89 8.05 9.42
C THR A 201 2.30 7.05 10.42
N ARG A 202 1.67 7.52 11.49
CA ARG A 202 0.99 6.64 12.46
C ARG A 202 -0.19 5.89 11.83
N ILE A 203 -1.02 6.59 11.06
CA ILE A 203 -2.16 5.99 10.38
C ILE A 203 -1.72 5.12 9.20
N GLN A 204 -0.69 5.52 8.43
CA GLN A 204 -0.08 4.65 7.41
C GLN A 204 0.43 3.33 8.00
N ALA A 205 1.11 3.41 9.13
CA ALA A 205 1.60 2.22 9.82
C ALA A 205 0.46 1.31 10.28
N LEU A 206 -0.68 1.88 10.72
CA LEU A 206 -1.88 1.11 11.04
C LEU A 206 -2.48 0.44 9.79
N PHE A 207 -2.57 1.16 8.65
CA PHE A 207 -2.99 0.58 7.37
C PHE A 207 -2.16 -0.64 6.98
N LEU A 208 -0.83 -0.50 7.01
CA LEU A 208 0.12 -1.54 6.62
C LEU A 208 0.17 -2.71 7.61
N ASP A 209 0.02 -2.46 8.90
CA ASP A 209 -0.10 -3.55 9.88
C ASP A 209 -1.30 -4.45 9.60
N GLY A 210 -2.41 -3.91 9.09
CA GLY A 210 -3.54 -4.74 8.66
C GLY A 210 -3.13 -5.74 7.58
N HIS A 211 -2.41 -5.27 6.57
CA HIS A 211 -1.89 -6.10 5.48
C HIS A 211 -0.85 -7.13 5.96
N PHE A 212 0.16 -6.68 6.71
CA PHE A 212 1.27 -7.53 7.11
C PHE A 212 0.95 -8.47 8.27
N VAL A 213 0.06 -8.10 9.20
CA VAL A 213 -0.26 -8.97 10.34
C VAL A 213 -1.39 -9.92 10.01
N VAL A 214 -2.50 -9.42 9.47
CA VAL A 214 -3.72 -10.20 9.27
C VAL A 214 -3.72 -10.84 7.89
N GLU A 215 -3.67 -10.05 6.83
CA GLU A 215 -3.85 -10.53 5.45
C GLU A 215 -2.79 -11.54 4.99
N HIS A 216 -1.51 -11.21 5.12
CA HIS A 216 -0.43 -12.13 4.73
C HIS A 216 -0.46 -13.43 5.53
N THR A 217 -0.66 -13.33 6.84
CA THR A 217 -0.78 -14.51 7.71
C THR A 217 -2.01 -15.34 7.34
N ALA A 218 -3.18 -14.71 7.18
CA ALA A 218 -4.42 -15.39 6.81
C ALA A 218 -4.27 -16.17 5.50
N ARG A 219 -3.77 -15.51 4.44
CA ARG A 219 -3.59 -16.13 3.12
C ARG A 219 -2.57 -17.27 3.19
N ASN A 220 -1.38 -17.02 3.75
CA ASN A 220 -0.32 -18.02 3.82
C ASN A 220 -0.74 -19.26 4.62
N ARG A 221 -1.31 -19.08 5.82
CA ARG A 221 -1.69 -20.21 6.69
C ARG A 221 -2.93 -20.97 6.20
N SER A 222 -3.79 -20.33 5.40
CA SER A 222 -4.92 -20.99 4.75
C SER A 222 -4.57 -21.62 3.39
N ARG A 223 -3.29 -21.62 3.00
CA ARG A 223 -2.79 -22.10 1.69
C ARG A 223 -3.46 -21.36 0.52
N CYS A 224 -3.86 -20.11 0.74
CA CYS A 224 -4.23 -19.18 -0.31
C CYS A 224 -2.99 -18.39 -0.74
N TRP A 225 -3.08 -17.79 -1.92
CA TRP A 225 -1.95 -17.10 -2.53
C TRP A 225 -1.70 -15.75 -1.90
N MET A 226 -0.42 -15.39 -1.78
CA MET A 226 0.03 -14.10 -1.29
C MET A 226 1.06 -13.51 -2.25
N ASN A 227 1.41 -12.25 -2.04
CA ASN A 227 2.44 -11.58 -2.82
C ASN A 227 3.75 -11.42 -2.04
N PHE A 228 4.85 -11.38 -2.78
CA PHE A 228 6.06 -10.67 -2.39
C PHE A 228 5.76 -9.17 -2.40
N ASN A 229 6.25 -8.44 -1.41
CA ASN A 229 5.97 -7.01 -1.24
C ASN A 229 6.99 -6.11 -1.97
N GLY A 230 7.84 -6.70 -2.80
CA GLY A 230 8.89 -5.99 -3.55
C GLY A 230 10.23 -5.90 -2.82
N THR A 231 10.27 -6.21 -1.52
CA THR A 231 11.47 -6.10 -0.67
C THR A 231 11.29 -6.92 0.61
N ALA A 232 12.38 -7.10 1.36
CA ALA A 232 12.43 -7.88 2.60
C ALA A 232 11.97 -9.32 2.40
N GLY A 233 12.40 -9.94 1.31
CA GLY A 233 12.14 -11.34 1.03
C GLY A 233 13.27 -11.97 0.22
N VAL A 234 13.29 -13.29 0.28
CA VAL A 234 14.25 -14.15 -0.41
C VAL A 234 13.49 -14.96 -1.45
N TRP A 235 14.06 -15.09 -2.63
CA TRP A 235 13.55 -15.91 -3.72
C TRP A 235 14.52 -17.04 -4.02
N ARG A 236 13.99 -18.21 -4.36
CA ARG A 236 14.76 -19.21 -5.08
C ARG A 236 14.92 -18.72 -6.51
N ARG A 237 16.15 -18.75 -7.04
CA ARG A 237 16.44 -18.26 -8.40
C ARG A 237 15.59 -18.95 -9.47
N THR A 238 15.48 -20.27 -9.42
CA THR A 238 14.68 -21.06 -10.38
C THR A 238 13.21 -20.68 -10.35
N THR A 239 12.66 -20.23 -9.21
CA THR A 239 11.29 -19.72 -9.14
C THR A 239 11.09 -18.46 -9.97
N ILE A 240 12.06 -17.56 -9.99
CA ILE A 240 12.02 -16.35 -10.82
C ILE A 240 12.08 -16.75 -12.30
N GLU A 241 12.96 -17.69 -12.64
CA GLU A 241 13.18 -18.19 -14.00
C GLU A 241 11.95 -18.91 -14.55
N ASP A 242 11.40 -19.88 -13.81
CA ASP A 242 10.20 -20.65 -14.17
C ASP A 242 8.96 -19.78 -14.32
N ALA A 243 8.86 -18.70 -13.55
CA ALA A 243 7.78 -17.73 -13.69
C ALA A 243 7.91 -16.86 -14.95
N GLY A 244 9.05 -16.92 -15.65
CA GLY A 244 9.37 -16.11 -16.82
C GLY A 244 9.98 -14.76 -16.49
N GLY A 245 10.75 -14.68 -15.39
CA GLY A 245 11.57 -13.54 -15.00
C GLY A 245 10.82 -12.33 -14.43
N TRP A 246 11.59 -11.28 -14.13
CA TRP A 246 11.08 -9.95 -13.82
C TRP A 246 10.49 -9.30 -15.07
N ARG A 247 9.22 -8.88 -14.98
CA ARG A 247 8.50 -8.17 -16.04
C ARG A 247 8.15 -6.77 -15.55
N HIS A 248 8.05 -5.82 -16.47
CA HIS A 248 7.82 -4.39 -16.17
C HIS A 248 6.60 -3.83 -16.90
N ASP A 249 5.73 -4.71 -17.39
CA ASP A 249 4.46 -4.38 -18.03
C ASP A 249 3.33 -4.04 -17.03
N THR A 250 3.59 -4.20 -15.73
CA THR A 250 2.75 -3.68 -14.64
C THR A 250 3.60 -2.82 -13.69
N LEU A 251 2.97 -1.87 -12.99
CA LEU A 251 3.66 -1.03 -12.00
C LEU A 251 3.98 -1.74 -10.67
N THR A 252 3.47 -2.96 -10.49
CA THR A 252 3.73 -3.84 -9.34
C THR A 252 4.34 -5.15 -9.86
N GLU A 253 5.60 -5.09 -10.28
CA GLU A 253 6.34 -6.23 -10.83
C GLU A 253 6.42 -7.41 -9.84
N ASP A 254 6.39 -7.09 -8.56
CA ASP A 254 6.46 -7.99 -7.41
C ASP A 254 5.19 -8.82 -7.26
N LEU A 255 4.03 -8.17 -7.29
CA LEU A 255 2.71 -8.81 -7.27
C LEU A 255 2.51 -9.67 -8.53
N ASP A 256 2.92 -9.17 -9.69
CA ASP A 256 2.86 -9.90 -10.96
C ASP A 256 3.69 -11.18 -10.92
N LEU A 257 4.97 -11.08 -10.53
CA LEU A 257 5.85 -12.24 -10.38
C LEU A 257 5.31 -13.24 -9.36
N SER A 258 4.74 -12.75 -8.26
CA SER A 258 4.17 -13.58 -7.20
C SER A 258 3.06 -14.51 -7.69
N TYR A 259 2.14 -13.98 -8.48
CA TYR A 259 1.03 -14.75 -9.01
C TYR A 259 1.48 -15.70 -10.13
N ARG A 260 2.42 -15.28 -10.99
CA ARG A 260 3.02 -16.17 -12.00
C ARG A 260 3.76 -17.35 -11.36
N ALA A 261 4.56 -17.10 -10.33
CA ALA A 261 5.28 -18.16 -9.61
C ALA A 261 4.33 -19.17 -8.95
N GLN A 262 3.28 -18.70 -8.28
CA GLN A 262 2.30 -19.59 -7.66
C GLN A 262 1.43 -20.33 -8.70
N LEU A 263 1.16 -19.73 -9.87
CA LEU A 263 0.55 -20.42 -11.02
C LEU A 263 1.45 -21.54 -11.57
N ALA A 264 2.78 -21.36 -11.51
CA ALA A 264 3.76 -22.38 -11.84
C ALA A 264 3.95 -23.45 -10.73
N GLY A 265 3.19 -23.37 -9.63
CA GLY A 265 3.16 -24.38 -8.57
C GLY A 265 4.09 -24.08 -7.37
N TRP A 266 4.78 -22.94 -7.36
CA TRP A 266 5.68 -22.57 -6.27
C TRP A 266 4.91 -22.17 -5.00
N LYS A 267 5.43 -22.60 -3.84
CA LYS A 267 4.88 -22.26 -2.53
C LYS A 267 5.59 -21.05 -1.94
N PHE A 268 4.83 -20.19 -1.29
CA PHE A 268 5.33 -19.01 -0.59
C PHE A 268 5.24 -19.23 0.92
N VAL A 269 6.18 -18.66 1.67
CA VAL A 269 6.22 -18.69 3.14
C VAL A 269 6.24 -17.27 3.67
N TYR A 270 5.42 -16.99 4.68
CA TYR A 270 5.40 -15.70 5.36
C TYR A 270 5.84 -15.82 6.82
N LEU A 271 6.81 -14.99 7.21
CA LEU A 271 7.41 -14.96 8.55
C LEU A 271 7.11 -13.61 9.23
N PRO A 272 6.01 -13.50 10.00
CA PRO A 272 5.67 -12.25 10.69
C PRO A 272 6.64 -11.88 11.82
N GLU A 273 7.37 -12.86 12.35
CA GLU A 273 8.37 -12.70 13.41
C GLU A 273 9.72 -12.16 12.91
N VAL A 274 10.07 -12.40 11.64
CA VAL A 274 11.26 -11.82 11.01
C VAL A 274 10.89 -10.42 10.53
N VAL A 275 11.58 -9.40 11.05
CA VAL A 275 11.18 -8.00 10.88
C VAL A 275 12.24 -7.22 10.12
N CYS A 276 11.84 -6.50 9.08
CA CYS A 276 12.70 -5.60 8.32
C CYS A 276 12.16 -4.16 8.38
N PRO A 277 12.79 -3.26 9.17
CA PRO A 277 12.38 -1.85 9.26
C PRO A 277 12.59 -1.06 7.96
N ALA A 278 11.65 -0.15 7.67
CA ALA A 278 11.67 0.76 6.52
C ALA A 278 11.04 2.13 6.84
N GLU A 279 11.17 3.08 5.93
CA GLU A 279 10.59 4.43 6.07
C GLU A 279 9.18 4.51 5.47
N LEU A 280 8.27 5.16 6.19
CA LEU A 280 7.00 5.61 5.64
C LEU A 280 7.15 7.00 5.03
N PRO A 281 6.48 7.33 3.91
CA PRO A 281 6.45 8.69 3.39
C PRO A 281 5.79 9.64 4.41
N PRO A 282 6.53 10.58 5.01
CA PRO A 282 6.00 11.50 6.02
C PRO A 282 5.19 12.66 5.43
N GLU A 283 5.11 12.74 4.10
CA GLU A 283 4.52 13.84 3.34
C GLU A 283 3.41 13.30 2.42
N ILE A 284 2.28 14.01 2.33
CA ILE A 284 1.04 13.49 1.77
C ILE A 284 1.11 13.23 0.26
N ASN A 285 1.81 14.05 -0.53
CA ASN A 285 1.96 13.86 -1.96
C ASN A 285 2.88 12.66 -2.27
N ALA A 286 3.95 12.47 -1.49
CA ALA A 286 4.76 11.26 -1.56
C ALA A 286 3.93 9.99 -1.25
N PHE A 287 3.06 10.05 -0.23
CA PHE A 287 2.13 8.97 0.09
C PHE A 287 1.10 8.75 -1.05
N LYS A 288 0.48 9.81 -1.58
CA LYS A 288 -0.45 9.75 -2.72
C LYS A 288 0.17 9.10 -3.95
N SER A 289 1.40 9.47 -4.31
CA SER A 289 2.09 8.88 -5.45
C SER A 289 2.42 7.41 -5.23
N GLN A 290 2.80 7.01 -4.01
CA GLN A 290 3.00 5.61 -3.66
C GLN A 290 1.70 4.81 -3.80
N GLN A 291 0.62 5.27 -3.15
CA GLN A 291 -0.69 4.60 -3.19
C GLN A 291 -1.27 4.55 -4.60
N HIS A 292 -1.06 5.59 -5.42
CA HIS A 292 -1.46 5.62 -6.82
C HIS A 292 -0.76 4.50 -7.62
N ARG A 293 0.56 4.36 -7.46
CA ARG A 293 1.33 3.30 -8.16
C ARG A 293 0.88 1.91 -7.74
N TRP A 294 0.74 1.67 -6.43
CA TRP A 294 0.28 0.37 -5.91
C TRP A 294 -1.12 0.03 -6.41
N THR A 295 -2.06 0.97 -6.30
CA THR A 295 -3.43 0.81 -6.79
C THR A 295 -3.47 0.48 -8.28
N LYS A 296 -2.78 1.30 -9.10
CA LYS A 296 -2.75 1.12 -10.55
C LYS A 296 -2.12 -0.21 -10.94
N GLY A 297 -0.97 -0.56 -10.37
CA GLY A 297 -0.27 -1.81 -10.66
C GLY A 297 -1.03 -3.06 -10.22
N SER A 298 -1.74 -3.02 -9.09
CA SER A 298 -2.62 -4.11 -8.67
C SER A 298 -3.75 -4.35 -9.67
N ILE A 299 -4.41 -3.30 -10.16
CA ILE A 299 -5.46 -3.46 -11.19
C ILE A 299 -4.87 -3.92 -12.53
N GLN A 300 -3.69 -3.42 -12.94
CA GLN A 300 -2.99 -3.93 -14.14
C GLN A 300 -2.69 -5.44 -14.00
N THR A 301 -2.19 -5.86 -12.84
CA THR A 301 -1.94 -7.28 -12.53
C THR A 301 -3.23 -8.10 -12.55
N ALA A 302 -4.33 -7.55 -12.03
CA ALA A 302 -5.64 -8.18 -12.10
C ALA A 302 -6.09 -8.40 -13.56
N ILE A 303 -6.03 -7.36 -14.40
CA ILE A 303 -6.39 -7.44 -15.83
C ILE A 303 -5.55 -8.51 -16.54
N LYS A 304 -4.24 -8.55 -16.25
CA LYS A 304 -3.29 -9.47 -16.88
C LYS A 304 -3.49 -10.93 -16.45
N LEU A 305 -3.66 -11.20 -15.15
CA LEU A 305 -3.55 -12.56 -14.60
C LEU A 305 -4.88 -13.18 -14.17
N LEU A 306 -5.86 -12.37 -13.75
CA LEU A 306 -7.11 -12.87 -13.18
C LEU A 306 -7.94 -13.70 -14.18
N PRO A 307 -8.09 -13.33 -15.48
CA PRO A 307 -8.86 -14.14 -16.42
C PRO A 307 -8.28 -15.55 -16.64
N GLY A 308 -6.95 -15.69 -16.68
CA GLY A 308 -6.29 -17.00 -16.78
C GLY A 308 -6.44 -17.81 -15.50
N LEU A 309 -6.26 -17.15 -14.35
CA LEU A 309 -6.42 -17.74 -13.03
C LEU A 309 -7.84 -18.31 -12.82
N LEU A 310 -8.88 -17.56 -13.18
CA LEU A 310 -10.27 -17.99 -13.01
C LEU A 310 -10.62 -19.20 -13.91
N ARG A 311 -10.01 -19.31 -15.09
CA ARG A 311 -10.19 -20.46 -16.02
C ARG A 311 -9.35 -21.69 -15.67
N SER A 312 -8.35 -21.55 -14.81
CA SER A 312 -7.46 -22.66 -14.41
C SER A 312 -8.19 -23.76 -13.61
N ARG A 313 -7.53 -24.89 -13.38
CA ARG A 313 -8.04 -26.00 -12.53
C ARG A 313 -7.81 -25.78 -11.02
N LEU A 314 -7.47 -24.56 -10.60
CA LEU A 314 -7.22 -24.25 -9.20
C LEU A 314 -8.48 -24.40 -8.33
N PRO A 315 -8.34 -24.75 -7.04
CA PRO A 315 -9.43 -24.76 -6.10
C PRO A 315 -10.16 -23.41 -6.03
N LEU A 316 -11.49 -23.45 -5.90
CA LEU A 316 -12.33 -22.24 -5.83
C LEU A 316 -11.91 -21.27 -4.73
N ARG A 317 -11.46 -21.78 -3.57
CA ARG A 317 -10.94 -20.94 -2.47
C ARG A 317 -9.77 -20.03 -2.90
N ILE A 318 -8.86 -20.56 -3.73
CA ILE A 318 -7.70 -19.79 -4.22
C ILE A 318 -8.17 -18.75 -5.22
N LYS A 319 -9.11 -19.12 -6.09
CA LYS A 319 -9.70 -18.20 -7.09
C LYS A 319 -10.43 -17.03 -6.43
N ILE A 320 -11.24 -17.31 -5.41
CA ILE A 320 -11.97 -16.27 -4.65
C ILE A 320 -10.98 -15.34 -3.93
N GLU A 321 -10.02 -15.89 -3.19
CA GLU A 321 -9.02 -15.05 -2.50
C GLU A 321 -8.17 -14.23 -3.47
N ALA A 322 -7.78 -14.82 -4.61
CA ALA A 322 -7.06 -14.11 -5.66
C ALA A 322 -7.88 -12.96 -6.25
N PHE A 323 -9.16 -13.19 -6.53
CA PHE A 323 -10.09 -12.17 -7.01
C PHE A 323 -10.13 -10.99 -6.03
N PHE A 324 -10.42 -11.26 -4.76
CA PHE A 324 -10.51 -10.20 -3.74
C PHE A 324 -9.19 -9.47 -3.54
N HIS A 325 -8.07 -10.19 -3.50
CA HIS A 325 -6.76 -9.59 -3.32
C HIS A 325 -6.39 -8.65 -4.47
N LEU A 326 -6.51 -9.10 -5.73
CA LEU A 326 -6.11 -8.32 -6.90
C LEU A 326 -7.07 -7.16 -7.19
N THR A 327 -8.36 -7.30 -6.85
CA THR A 327 -9.38 -6.27 -7.12
C THR A 327 -9.69 -5.36 -5.93
N CYS A 328 -9.10 -5.59 -4.76
CA CYS A 328 -9.29 -4.78 -3.54
C CYS A 328 -9.23 -3.26 -3.79
N PRO A 329 -8.30 -2.74 -4.61
CA PRO A 329 -8.26 -1.29 -4.86
C PRO A 329 -9.51 -0.70 -5.55
N MET A 330 -10.37 -1.52 -6.17
CA MET A 330 -11.67 -1.06 -6.72
C MET A 330 -12.59 -0.45 -5.65
N VAL A 331 -12.39 -0.77 -4.37
CA VAL A 331 -13.12 -0.14 -3.26
C VAL A 331 -13.02 1.38 -3.30
N TYR A 332 -11.90 1.95 -3.75
CA TYR A 332 -11.78 3.41 -3.89
C TYR A 332 -12.70 4.00 -4.95
N VAL A 333 -12.93 3.28 -6.05
CA VAL A 333 -13.91 3.67 -7.08
C VAL A 333 -15.30 3.66 -6.47
N PHE A 334 -15.66 2.59 -5.76
CA PHE A 334 -16.97 2.50 -5.10
C PHE A 334 -17.16 3.57 -4.03
N LEU A 335 -16.13 3.89 -3.23
CA LEU A 335 -16.18 4.96 -2.23
C LEU A 335 -16.33 6.35 -2.86
N THR A 336 -15.65 6.61 -3.97
CA THR A 336 -15.78 7.89 -4.68
C THR A 336 -17.16 8.02 -5.31
N THR A 337 -17.67 6.95 -5.92
CA THR A 337 -19.05 6.91 -6.45
C THR A 337 -20.07 7.07 -5.32
N LEU A 338 -19.90 6.39 -4.19
CA LEU A 338 -20.76 6.54 -3.01
C LEU A 338 -20.76 7.99 -2.51
N ALA A 339 -19.58 8.62 -2.42
CA ALA A 339 -19.46 10.01 -2.04
C ALA A 339 -20.28 10.90 -2.98
N LEU A 340 -20.13 10.73 -4.29
CA LEU A 340 -20.88 11.47 -5.30
C LEU A 340 -22.40 11.20 -5.25
N LEU A 341 -22.83 10.02 -4.81
CA LEU A 341 -24.25 9.69 -4.69
C LEU A 341 -24.92 10.29 -3.44
N PHE A 342 -24.16 10.75 -2.43
CA PHE A 342 -24.77 11.28 -1.21
C PHE A 342 -25.72 12.46 -1.47
N PHE A 343 -25.31 13.45 -2.28
CA PHE A 343 -26.20 14.57 -2.59
C PHE A 343 -27.50 14.10 -3.24
N PRO A 344 -27.52 13.42 -4.41
CA PRO A 344 -28.80 13.03 -5.00
C PRO A 344 -29.64 12.12 -4.09
N THR A 345 -29.03 11.30 -3.23
CA THR A 345 -29.77 10.47 -2.26
C THR A 345 -30.41 11.25 -1.10
N LEU A 346 -29.94 12.46 -0.77
CA LEU A 346 -30.60 13.32 0.22
C LEU A 346 -31.92 13.89 -0.33
N PHE A 347 -31.99 14.14 -1.64
CA PHE A 347 -33.12 14.80 -2.30
C PHE A 347 -34.11 13.79 -2.87
N ILE A 348 -33.62 12.69 -3.45
CA ILE A 348 -34.45 11.55 -3.83
C ILE A 348 -34.88 10.90 -2.52
N HIS A 349 -36.16 11.02 -2.18
CA HIS A 349 -36.71 10.58 -0.91
C HIS A 349 -36.48 9.07 -0.71
N LEU A 350 -35.30 8.70 -0.22
CA LEU A 350 -35.07 7.46 0.50
C LEU A 350 -35.85 7.63 1.79
N ASN A 351 -37.16 7.50 1.73
CA ASN A 351 -37.94 7.36 2.94
C ASN A 351 -37.68 5.93 3.39
N PRO A 352 -36.91 5.70 4.47
CA PRO A 352 -36.72 4.35 4.95
C PRO A 352 -38.06 3.72 5.35
N ALA A 353 -39.13 4.53 5.51
CA ALA A 353 -40.51 4.07 5.64
C ALA A 353 -41.07 3.32 4.42
N GLU A 354 -40.53 3.48 3.21
CA GLU A 354 -40.88 2.63 2.05
C GLU A 354 -40.33 1.20 2.20
N LEU A 355 -39.28 1.02 2.99
CA LEU A 355 -38.77 -0.29 3.44
C LEU A 355 -39.42 -0.74 4.76
N GLY A 356 -40.29 0.08 5.35
CA GLY A 356 -40.74 -0.01 6.75
C GLY A 356 -39.64 0.36 7.76
N GLU A 357 -40.03 0.75 8.97
CA GLU A 357 -39.10 1.10 10.06
C GLU A 357 -38.07 -0.02 10.32
N VAL A 358 -38.51 -1.28 10.24
CA VAL A 358 -37.64 -2.45 10.40
C VAL A 358 -36.59 -2.53 9.28
N GLY A 359 -36.99 -2.34 8.02
CA GLY A 359 -36.06 -2.38 6.88
C GLY A 359 -35.02 -1.26 6.93
N ALA A 360 -35.44 -0.07 7.37
CA ALA A 360 -34.56 1.07 7.61
C ALA A 360 -33.45 0.77 8.63
N VAL A 361 -33.85 0.23 9.79
CA VAL A 361 -32.94 -0.13 10.87
C VAL A 361 -31.99 -1.25 10.42
N LEU A 362 -32.50 -2.28 9.73
CA LEU A 362 -31.68 -3.37 9.21
C LEU A 362 -30.64 -2.88 8.20
N LEU A 363 -31.00 -1.96 7.30
CA LEU A 363 -30.05 -1.36 6.36
C LEU A 363 -28.97 -0.55 7.10
N ALA A 364 -29.36 0.28 8.07
CA ALA A 364 -28.42 1.08 8.86
C ALA A 364 -27.44 0.19 9.67
N VAL A 365 -27.97 -0.82 10.37
CA VAL A 365 -27.16 -1.81 11.10
C VAL A 365 -26.26 -2.58 10.15
N GLY A 366 -26.76 -2.99 8.98
CA GLY A 366 -25.98 -3.65 7.95
C GLY A 366 -24.81 -2.79 7.46
N CYS A 367 -25.04 -1.51 7.18
CA CYS A 367 -24.00 -0.56 6.78
C CYS A 367 -22.93 -0.38 7.86
N ILE A 368 -23.35 -0.22 9.12
CA ILE A 368 -22.43 -0.12 10.26
C ILE A 368 -21.61 -1.40 10.40
N ALA A 369 -22.24 -2.57 10.26
CA ALA A 369 -21.60 -3.87 10.38
C ALA A 369 -20.54 -4.09 9.30
N VAL A 370 -20.85 -3.84 8.02
CA VAL A 370 -19.91 -4.08 6.92
C VAL A 370 -18.91 -2.94 6.71
N GLY A 371 -19.23 -1.73 7.17
CA GLY A 371 -18.36 -0.56 7.10
C GLY A 371 -17.48 -0.42 8.33
N LEU A 372 -18.03 0.15 9.41
CA LEU A 372 -17.28 0.52 10.61
C LEU A 372 -16.80 -0.71 11.40
N VAL A 373 -17.69 -1.67 11.67
CA VAL A 373 -17.33 -2.82 12.52
C VAL A 373 -16.31 -3.70 11.80
N SER A 374 -16.47 -3.93 10.49
CA SER A 374 -15.50 -4.70 9.69
C SER A 374 -14.09 -4.09 9.74
N VAL A 375 -13.98 -2.78 9.50
CA VAL A 375 -12.71 -2.05 9.59
C VAL A 375 -12.14 -2.10 11.02
N SER A 376 -12.99 -1.87 12.02
CA SER A 376 -12.58 -1.87 13.42
C SER A 376 -12.06 -3.23 13.85
N THR A 377 -12.79 -4.31 13.59
CA THR A 377 -12.37 -5.68 13.88
C THR A 377 -11.04 -6.00 13.20
N PHE A 378 -10.91 -5.69 11.91
CA PHE A 378 -9.69 -5.98 11.15
C PHE A 378 -8.44 -5.31 11.75
N TYR A 379 -8.49 -3.99 11.99
CA TYR A 379 -7.33 -3.26 12.51
C TYR A 379 -7.10 -3.49 14.00
N VAL A 380 -8.15 -3.61 14.82
CA VAL A 380 -8.01 -3.96 16.24
C VAL A 380 -7.38 -5.34 16.38
N THR A 381 -7.82 -6.36 15.63
CA THR A 381 -7.21 -7.69 15.64
C THR A 381 -5.72 -7.63 15.25
N SER A 382 -5.38 -6.86 14.20
CA SER A 382 -3.99 -6.62 13.81
C SER A 382 -3.15 -6.02 14.96
N GLN A 383 -3.66 -4.98 15.62
CA GLN A 383 -2.93 -4.31 16.70
C GLN A 383 -2.84 -5.14 17.97
N CYS A 384 -3.89 -5.89 18.33
CA CYS A 384 -3.86 -6.83 19.45
C CYS A 384 -2.76 -7.88 19.30
N ARG A 385 -2.56 -8.40 18.07
CA ARG A 385 -1.49 -9.39 17.82
C ARG A 385 -0.08 -8.81 18.02
N ARG A 386 0.05 -7.49 17.98
CA ARG A 386 1.28 -6.71 18.21
C ARG A 386 1.38 -6.18 19.64
N ASP A 387 0.56 -6.68 20.56
CA ASP A 387 0.50 -6.28 21.98
C ASP A 387 0.22 -4.76 22.16
N ARG A 388 -0.58 -4.18 21.27
CA ARG A 388 -0.97 -2.76 21.32
C ARG A 388 -2.39 -2.60 21.88
N SER A 389 -2.64 -1.41 22.45
CA SER A 389 -3.91 -1.08 23.09
C SER A 389 -5.11 -1.19 22.14
N VAL A 390 -6.12 -1.98 22.53
CA VAL A 390 -7.42 -2.07 21.86
C VAL A 390 -8.09 -0.71 21.78
N LEU A 391 -8.25 -0.05 22.93
CA LEU A 391 -8.92 1.25 23.02
C LEU A 391 -8.16 2.31 22.23
N GLY A 392 -6.83 2.35 22.37
CA GLY A 392 -5.99 3.29 21.62
C GLY A 392 -6.05 3.08 20.11
N THR A 393 -6.27 1.85 19.65
CA THR A 393 -6.46 1.53 18.23
C THR A 393 -7.87 1.91 17.76
N PHE A 394 -8.90 1.58 18.54
CA PHE A 394 -10.29 1.90 18.22
C PHE A 394 -10.49 3.42 18.07
N LEU A 395 -9.89 4.22 18.94
CA LEU A 395 -9.91 5.68 18.86
C LEU A 395 -9.18 6.25 17.61
N GLN A 396 -8.31 5.45 16.96
CA GLN A 396 -7.65 5.83 15.71
C GLN A 396 -8.44 5.43 14.46
N ILE A 397 -9.48 4.58 14.58
CA ILE A 397 -10.26 4.11 13.42
C ILE A 397 -10.94 5.25 12.65
N PRO A 398 -11.55 6.28 13.28
CA PRO A 398 -12.13 7.39 12.52
C PRO A 398 -11.07 8.13 11.66
N MET A 399 -9.86 8.31 12.18
CA MET A 399 -8.76 8.93 11.44
C MET A 399 -8.24 8.03 10.30
N LEU A 400 -8.18 6.71 10.54
CA LEU A 400 -7.86 5.74 9.50
C LEU A 400 -8.87 5.76 8.37
N MET A 401 -10.16 5.71 8.69
CA MET A 401 -11.23 5.77 7.69
C MET A 401 -11.21 7.11 6.95
N SER A 402 -11.02 8.23 7.66
CA SER A 402 -10.91 9.56 7.05
C SER A 402 -9.75 9.62 6.05
N LEU A 403 -8.56 9.15 6.42
CA LEU A 403 -7.43 9.11 5.50
C LEU A 403 -7.71 8.19 4.30
N GLY A 404 -8.34 7.03 4.53
CA GLY A 404 -8.75 6.12 3.46
C GLY A 404 -9.70 6.77 2.45
N VAL A 405 -10.72 7.50 2.95
CA VAL A 405 -11.66 8.25 2.11
C VAL A 405 -10.97 9.42 1.40
N GLY A 406 -10.10 10.17 2.09
CA GLY A 406 -9.37 11.28 1.49
C GLY A 406 -8.48 10.87 0.32
N MET A 407 -7.99 9.63 0.33
CA MET A 407 -7.20 9.04 -0.76
C MET A 407 -8.04 8.52 -1.94
N ALA A 408 -9.38 8.50 -1.82
CA ALA A 408 -10.27 7.84 -2.78
C ALA A 408 -10.23 8.47 -4.17
N VAL A 409 -10.14 9.80 -4.30
CA VAL A 409 -10.03 10.47 -5.61
C VAL A 409 -8.74 10.07 -6.33
N ASN A 410 -7.60 10.13 -5.63
CA ASN A 410 -6.28 9.77 -6.17
C ASN A 410 -6.20 8.30 -6.62
N ASN A 411 -6.80 7.40 -5.83
CA ASN A 411 -6.77 5.97 -6.10
C ASN A 411 -7.85 5.53 -7.12
N THR A 412 -9.00 6.20 -7.16
CA THR A 412 -9.99 6.01 -8.23
C THR A 412 -9.41 6.36 -9.59
N ARG A 413 -8.67 7.48 -9.67
CA ARG A 413 -7.91 7.83 -10.87
C ARG A 413 -6.93 6.71 -11.26
N ALA A 414 -6.19 6.13 -10.31
CA ALA A 414 -5.28 5.01 -10.58
C ALA A 414 -6.02 3.79 -11.16
N CYS A 415 -7.16 3.41 -10.59
CA CYS A 415 -7.99 2.30 -11.09
C CYS A 415 -8.49 2.57 -12.51
N ILE A 416 -9.03 3.76 -12.77
CA ILE A 416 -9.52 4.13 -14.11
C ILE A 416 -8.37 4.12 -15.12
N GLU A 417 -7.22 4.70 -14.79
CA GLU A 417 -6.05 4.67 -15.68
C GLU A 417 -5.58 3.26 -16.00
N ALA A 418 -5.63 2.33 -15.04
CA ALA A 418 -5.32 0.92 -15.30
C ALA A 418 -6.35 0.27 -16.25
N LEU A 419 -7.65 0.49 -16.00
CA LEU A 419 -8.75 -0.09 -16.79
C LEU A 419 -8.74 0.37 -18.26
N VAL A 420 -8.38 1.62 -18.52
CA VAL A 420 -8.31 2.18 -19.89
C VAL A 420 -6.95 1.97 -20.56
N GLY A 421 -6.00 1.31 -19.87
CA GLY A 421 -4.66 1.06 -20.42
C GLY A 421 -3.78 2.31 -20.54
N HIS A 422 -4.03 3.36 -19.77
CA HIS A 422 -3.19 4.57 -19.79
C HIS A 422 -1.81 4.26 -19.21
N GLU A 423 -0.74 4.42 -19.99
CA GLU A 423 0.63 4.27 -19.49
C GLU A 423 1.07 5.52 -18.74
N SER A 424 1.63 5.36 -17.53
CA SER A 424 2.18 6.47 -16.74
C SER A 424 3.64 6.15 -16.39
N PRO A 425 4.54 7.14 -16.41
CA PRO A 425 5.92 6.93 -16.00
C PRO A 425 5.98 6.56 -14.51
N PHE A 426 7.01 5.79 -14.14
CA PHE A 426 7.24 5.44 -12.73
C PHE A 426 7.71 6.67 -11.96
N VAL A 427 6.84 7.19 -11.08
CA VAL A 427 7.17 8.28 -10.16
C VAL A 427 7.73 7.69 -8.86
N ARG A 428 9.02 7.90 -8.64
CA ARG A 428 9.72 7.46 -7.41
C ARG A 428 9.12 8.14 -6.18
N THR A 429 8.94 7.37 -5.10
CA THR A 429 8.61 7.90 -3.78
C THR A 429 9.88 8.43 -3.10
N PRO A 430 9.96 9.72 -2.72
CA PRO A 430 11.13 10.28 -2.04
C PRO A 430 11.42 9.58 -0.70
N LYS A 431 12.72 9.48 -0.36
CA LYS A 431 13.22 8.92 0.91
C LYS A 431 13.85 10.02 1.77
N TYR A 432 13.73 9.91 3.09
CA TYR A 432 13.96 11.04 4.00
C TYR A 432 15.04 10.80 5.07
N ASP A 433 15.63 9.60 5.15
CA ASP A 433 16.54 9.17 6.25
C ASP A 433 15.89 9.38 7.63
N CYS A 434 14.61 9.01 7.74
CA CYS A 434 13.89 9.07 9.02
C CYS A 434 14.40 7.95 9.95
N ARG A 435 15.46 8.23 10.72
CA ARG A 435 15.85 7.41 11.88
C ARG A 435 14.82 7.63 13.00
N GLY A 436 14.58 6.60 13.81
CA GLY A 436 13.49 6.51 14.81
C GLY A 436 13.46 7.55 15.95
N ASP A 437 13.97 8.75 15.73
CA ASP A 437 13.83 9.89 16.61
C ASP A 437 12.38 10.42 16.54
N ALA A 438 11.61 10.13 17.58
CA ALA A 438 10.30 10.72 17.80
C ALA A 438 10.39 12.24 18.09
N ASP A 439 11.58 12.73 18.45
CA ASP A 439 11.78 14.06 19.05
C ASP A 439 12.41 15.09 18.10
N ARG A 440 12.75 14.73 16.86
CA ARG A 440 12.97 15.73 15.82
C ARG A 440 11.64 15.96 15.11
N PRO A 441 10.88 17.05 15.41
CA PRO A 441 9.90 17.54 14.44
C PRO A 441 10.62 17.62 13.11
N LEU A 442 10.01 17.24 11.97
CA LEU A 442 10.56 17.33 10.61
C LEU A 442 11.23 18.71 10.41
N ARG A 443 12.46 18.85 10.89
CA ARG A 443 13.07 20.15 11.20
C ARG A 443 13.76 20.49 9.93
N ARG A 444 13.06 21.22 9.06
CA ARG A 444 13.60 21.83 7.84
C ARG A 444 14.68 20.94 7.22
N ALA A 445 14.34 19.70 6.89
CA ALA A 445 15.22 18.90 6.04
C ALA A 445 15.37 19.73 4.76
N GLY A 446 16.60 20.20 4.52
CA GLY A 446 16.91 21.22 3.53
C GLY A 446 16.20 21.00 2.21
N GLY A 447 15.74 22.11 1.64
CA GLY A 447 14.84 22.19 0.50
C GLY A 447 15.14 21.14 -0.56
N ILE A 448 14.24 20.17 -0.65
CA ILE A 448 13.52 19.70 -1.83
C ILE A 448 12.45 18.79 -1.21
N LEU A 449 11.39 19.41 -0.72
CA LEU A 449 10.10 18.72 -0.59
C LEU A 449 9.71 18.38 -2.02
N ALA A 450 9.25 17.16 -2.29
CA ALA A 450 8.91 16.72 -3.63
C ALA A 450 7.67 17.47 -4.15
N SER A 451 7.88 18.72 -4.57
CA SER A 451 6.92 19.55 -5.27
C SER A 451 6.82 19.03 -6.71
N GLY A 452 6.03 17.97 -6.91
CA GLY A 452 5.74 17.49 -8.26
C GLY A 452 5.11 16.11 -8.38
N SER A 453 5.02 15.33 -7.30
CA SER A 453 4.56 13.93 -7.39
C SER A 453 3.03 13.80 -7.50
N SER A 454 2.28 14.76 -6.95
CA SER A 454 0.82 14.86 -7.13
C SER A 454 0.47 15.98 -8.11
N ARG A 455 -0.58 15.79 -8.92
CA ARG A 455 -1.05 16.80 -9.88
C ARG A 455 -1.92 17.81 -9.14
N TRP A 456 -1.70 19.12 -9.38
CA TRP A 456 -2.42 20.19 -8.67
C TRP A 456 -3.95 20.07 -8.76
N TRP A 457 -4.47 19.65 -9.93
CA TRP A 457 -5.91 19.49 -10.14
C TRP A 457 -6.52 18.39 -9.27
N VAL A 458 -5.74 17.35 -8.91
CA VAL A 458 -6.21 16.27 -8.01
C VAL A 458 -6.47 16.86 -6.63
N THR A 459 -5.61 17.78 -6.17
CA THR A 459 -5.81 18.50 -4.91
C THR A 459 -7.03 19.41 -4.95
N VAL A 460 -7.30 20.06 -6.08
CA VAL A 460 -8.54 20.83 -6.27
C VAL A 460 -9.76 19.93 -6.22
N ALA A 461 -9.72 18.77 -6.87
CA ALA A 461 -10.81 17.80 -6.83
C ALA A 461 -11.05 17.26 -5.41
N GLU A 462 -9.99 16.97 -4.65
CA GLU A 462 -10.09 16.56 -3.23
C GLU A 462 -10.75 17.65 -2.38
N LEU A 463 -10.32 18.92 -2.52
CA LEU A 463 -10.94 20.04 -1.80
C LEU A 463 -12.41 20.25 -2.21
N ALA A 464 -12.72 20.15 -3.51
CA ALA A 464 -14.08 20.25 -4.01
C ALA A 464 -14.97 19.13 -3.43
N MET A 465 -14.47 17.89 -3.36
CA MET A 465 -15.15 16.79 -2.67
C MET A 465 -15.34 17.08 -1.18
N GLY A 466 -14.37 17.71 -0.52
CA GLY A 466 -14.49 18.16 0.88
C GLY A 466 -15.64 19.15 1.08
N PHE A 467 -15.72 20.20 0.26
CA PHE A 467 -16.81 21.18 0.30
C PHE A 467 -18.17 20.54 -0.06
N TYR A 468 -18.18 19.64 -1.04
CA TYR A 468 -19.36 18.89 -1.44
C TYR A 468 -19.89 18.02 -0.29
N MET A 469 -19.02 17.29 0.39
CA MET A 469 -19.41 16.50 1.58
C MET A 469 -19.86 17.38 2.73
N LEU A 470 -19.22 18.54 2.96
CA LEU A 470 -19.66 19.50 3.98
C LEU A 470 -21.06 20.03 3.70
N ALA A 471 -21.38 20.33 2.43
CA ALA A 471 -22.71 20.75 2.03
C ALA A 471 -23.74 19.63 2.28
N CYS A 472 -23.43 18.38 1.92
CA CYS A 472 -24.27 17.22 2.23
C CYS A 472 -24.50 17.08 3.74
N THR A 473 -23.47 17.25 4.57
CA THR A 473 -23.60 17.23 6.04
C THR A 473 -24.52 18.34 6.53
N ALA A 474 -24.37 19.57 6.02
CA ALA A 474 -25.20 20.71 6.41
C ALA A 474 -26.69 20.49 6.05
N ILE A 475 -26.95 19.96 4.86
CA ILE A 475 -28.31 19.58 4.42
C ILE A 475 -28.86 18.46 5.31
N ALA A 476 -28.09 17.41 5.56
CA ALA A 476 -28.51 16.28 6.37
C ALA A 476 -28.84 16.66 7.84
N MET A 477 -28.15 17.65 8.42
CA MET A 477 -28.47 18.17 9.75
C MET A 477 -29.82 18.90 9.80
N GLY A 478 -30.27 19.48 8.67
CA GLY A 478 -31.58 20.11 8.55
C GLY A 478 -32.73 19.14 8.27
N MET A 479 -32.44 17.83 8.14
CA MET A 479 -33.41 16.81 7.77
C MET A 479 -33.40 15.69 8.82
N GLU A 480 -34.44 15.61 9.65
CA GLU A 480 -34.51 14.61 10.74
C GLU A 480 -34.19 13.17 10.25
N ARG A 481 -34.73 12.78 9.09
CA ARG A 481 -34.51 11.47 8.47
C ARG A 481 -33.05 11.17 8.05
N ALA A 482 -32.23 12.19 7.82
CA ALA A 482 -30.86 12.04 7.33
C ALA A 482 -29.81 12.24 8.44
N MET A 483 -30.23 12.52 9.68
CA MET A 483 -29.32 12.75 10.81
C MET A 483 -28.40 11.55 11.08
N VAL A 484 -28.85 10.32 10.83
CA VAL A 484 -28.05 9.10 10.98
C VAL A 484 -26.82 9.07 10.07
N SER A 485 -26.87 9.78 8.93
CA SER A 485 -25.77 9.86 7.96
C SER A 485 -24.72 10.90 8.32
N VAL A 486 -25.04 11.87 9.21
CA VAL A 486 -24.17 13.00 9.56
C VAL A 486 -22.77 12.57 10.03
N PRO A 487 -22.60 11.55 10.91
CA PRO A 487 -21.25 11.11 11.31
C PRO A 487 -20.42 10.61 10.13
N PHE A 488 -21.02 9.88 9.19
CA PHE A 488 -20.34 9.35 8.01
C PHE A 488 -19.99 10.47 7.02
N LEU A 489 -20.91 11.39 6.75
CA LEU A 489 -20.68 12.55 5.87
C LEU A 489 -19.58 13.46 6.42
N THR A 490 -19.59 13.69 7.74
CA THR A 490 -18.56 14.47 8.44
C THR A 490 -17.19 13.79 8.32
N LEU A 491 -17.14 12.47 8.50
CA LEU A 491 -15.91 11.69 8.33
C LEU A 491 -15.35 11.81 6.91
N PHE A 492 -16.22 11.76 5.88
CA PHE A 492 -15.83 11.94 4.50
C PHE A 492 -15.28 13.35 4.25
N ALA A 493 -15.97 14.39 4.73
CA ALA A 493 -15.53 15.78 4.63
C ALA A 493 -14.14 15.97 5.28
N ILE A 494 -13.95 15.47 6.50
CA ILE A 494 -12.66 15.52 7.22
C ILE A 494 -11.56 14.85 6.40
N GLY A 495 -11.82 13.67 5.84
CA GLY A 495 -10.86 12.95 5.01
C GLY A 495 -10.40 13.73 3.79
N TYR A 496 -11.35 14.24 3.00
CA TYR A 496 -11.05 15.03 1.81
C TYR A 496 -10.35 16.35 2.12
N PHE A 497 -10.79 17.08 3.15
CA PHE A 497 -10.11 18.30 3.58
C PHE A 497 -8.70 18.02 4.12
N TYR A 498 -8.52 16.95 4.90
CA TYR A 498 -7.20 16.60 5.42
C TYR A 498 -6.20 16.37 4.27
N VAL A 499 -6.55 15.52 3.29
CA VAL A 499 -5.67 15.23 2.16
C VAL A 499 -5.50 16.44 1.24
N GLY A 500 -6.58 17.16 0.93
CA GLY A 500 -6.55 18.34 0.06
C GLY A 500 -5.74 19.50 0.66
N LEU A 501 -5.99 19.87 1.92
CA LEU A 501 -5.31 20.99 2.59
C LEU A 501 -3.83 20.68 2.85
N THR A 502 -3.50 19.45 3.25
CA THR A 502 -2.10 19.04 3.42
C THR A 502 -1.35 19.01 2.08
N SER A 503 -2.01 18.58 1.00
CA SER A 503 -1.42 18.62 -0.35
C SER A 503 -1.19 20.06 -0.81
N LEU A 504 -2.17 20.94 -0.58
CA LEU A 504 -2.08 22.38 -0.89
C LEU A 504 -0.94 23.05 -0.13
N TRP A 505 -0.80 22.71 1.16
CA TRP A 505 0.29 23.18 2.00
C TRP A 505 1.66 22.78 1.43
N VAL A 506 1.82 21.56 0.94
CA VAL A 506 3.06 21.10 0.29
C VAL A 506 3.34 21.87 -0.99
N PHE A 507 2.33 22.11 -1.84
CA PHE A 507 2.51 22.95 -3.04
C PHE A 507 2.95 24.37 -2.69
N TRP A 508 2.35 24.96 -1.65
CA TRP A 508 2.72 26.29 -1.20
C TRP A 508 4.14 26.33 -0.63
N GLN A 509 4.56 25.31 0.12
CA GLN A 509 5.94 25.18 0.58
C GLN A 509 6.93 25.03 -0.59
N GLY A 510 6.57 24.26 -1.63
CA GLY A 510 7.39 24.08 -2.82
C GLY A 510 7.60 25.34 -3.66
N ARG A 511 6.73 26.34 -3.54
CA ARG A 511 6.87 27.66 -4.20
C ARG A 511 7.78 28.63 -3.46
N ARG A 512 8.18 28.33 -2.21
CA ARG A 512 9.09 29.20 -1.45
C ARG A 512 10.54 28.94 -1.89
N PRO A 513 11.34 29.98 -2.18
CA PRO A 513 12.75 29.80 -2.48
C PRO A 513 13.42 29.06 -1.31
N ALA A 514 14.28 28.09 -1.64
CA ALA A 514 15.06 27.37 -0.63
C ALA A 514 15.83 28.40 0.22
N ARG A 515 15.72 28.32 1.55
CA ARG A 515 16.47 29.21 2.42
C ARG A 515 17.98 28.98 2.18
N PRO A 516 18.81 30.02 2.02
CA PRO A 516 20.25 29.89 1.71
C PRO A 516 21.02 28.95 2.66
N GLU A 517 20.65 28.93 3.95
CA GLU A 517 21.24 28.04 4.97
C GLU A 517 21.04 26.55 4.68
N ALA A 518 20.00 26.18 3.93
CA ALA A 518 19.74 24.80 3.52
C ALA A 518 20.58 24.39 2.31
N VAL A 519 21.14 25.33 1.54
CA VAL A 519 22.03 25.05 0.41
C VAL A 519 23.49 24.98 0.89
N ALA A 520 23.88 25.83 1.84
CA ALA A 520 25.23 25.84 2.40
C ALA A 520 25.62 24.53 3.11
N ARG A 521 24.68 23.86 3.79
CA ARG A 521 24.96 22.56 4.44
C ARG A 521 25.11 21.38 3.48
N PHE A 522 24.70 21.50 2.21
CA PHE A 522 24.93 20.46 1.19
C PHE A 522 26.30 20.60 0.51
N ALA A 523 26.98 21.73 0.67
CA ALA A 523 28.33 21.92 0.15
C ALA A 523 29.42 21.40 1.12
N GLU A 524 29.07 21.13 2.38
CA GLU A 524 30.00 20.73 3.45
C GLU A 524 29.74 19.33 4.04
N SER A 525 28.78 18.55 3.51
CA SER A 525 28.51 17.15 3.88
C SER A 525 28.47 16.26 2.66
#